data_AF-A0AAE6XNZ2-F1
#
_entry.id   AF-A0AAE6XNZ2-F1
#
_cell.length_a   1.000
_cell.length_b   1.000
_cell.length_c   1.000
_cell.angle_alpha   90.00
_cell.angle_beta   90.00
_cell.angle_gamma   90.00
#
_symmetry.space_group_name_H-M   'P 1'
#
loop_
_entity.id
_entity.type
_entity.pdbx_description
1 polymer ?
#
loop_
_entity_poly.entity_id
_entity_poly.type
_entity_poly.pdbx_seq_one_letter_code
_entity_poly.pdbx_strand_id
1 'polypeptide(L)'
;MGAWGAGPFENDTAADLLADLAEGVAWAPPAVRDDAPLPVADGERALAMAAVVAAGRQGRDLTGVDHDLDAVALAAGLDDTAVRRIHDLGRHAIAGPAESDLFAVWSESDDLDEWLAASRSAVDGLVDEVAAAPAAPVARTRPRPRRKRLPPPEPGDVLALPLGDGRVQLGQVVARVRTSPYVVLVDLVVPAAEAATHAARVPAAAPVLAAEVSAIRVEDGDWPVVGRAMVDPDRFLPASKVSVPGPDGGRAWIVEDLAGERRRWATPDDVERLPLRTSYSPAALEHAARALAGLGEWLNGFERMRVERIPLARDAFPG
;
A
#
# COMPACT_ATOMS: atom_id res chain seq x y z
N MET A 1 -14.77 -17.34 -7.65
CA MET A 1 -13.67 -16.93 -6.77
C MET A 1 -12.97 -18.16 -6.19
N GLY A 2 -12.26 -18.94 -6.99
CA GLY A 2 -11.83 -20.31 -6.60
C GLY A 2 -10.39 -20.43 -6.04
N ALA A 3 -9.80 -19.37 -5.50
CA ALA A 3 -8.39 -19.37 -5.08
C ALA A 3 -8.14 -18.78 -3.69
N TRP A 4 -9.17 -18.27 -3.01
CA TRP A 4 -9.09 -17.77 -1.64
C TRP A 4 -9.84 -18.73 -0.74
N GLY A 5 -9.31 -18.95 0.46
CA GLY A 5 -10.11 -19.53 1.53
C GLY A 5 -10.92 -18.44 2.23
N ALA A 6 -11.87 -18.83 3.06
CA ALA A 6 -12.78 -17.91 3.75
C ALA A 6 -12.12 -17.21 4.97
N GLY A 7 -10.90 -17.60 5.33
CA GLY A 7 -10.16 -17.06 6.46
C GLY A 7 -9.54 -15.68 6.21
N PRO A 8 -9.28 -14.90 7.27
CA PRO A 8 -8.73 -13.54 7.17
C PRO A 8 -7.30 -13.48 6.61
N PHE A 9 -6.60 -14.61 6.57
CA PHE A 9 -5.23 -14.74 6.04
C PHE A 9 -5.16 -15.40 4.66
N GLU A 10 -6.28 -15.89 4.14
CA GLU A 10 -6.33 -16.73 2.94
C GLU A 10 -6.53 -15.89 1.66
N ASN A 11 -5.90 -14.71 1.64
CA ASN A 11 -5.84 -13.78 0.51
C ASN A 11 -4.42 -13.18 0.41
N ASP A 12 -4.03 -12.80 -0.81
CA ASP A 12 -2.65 -12.36 -1.10
C ASP A 12 -2.29 -11.07 -0.34
N THR A 13 -3.26 -10.15 -0.18
CA THR A 13 -3.06 -8.89 0.55
C THR A 13 -2.73 -9.12 2.04
N ALA A 14 -3.36 -10.13 2.66
CA ALA A 14 -3.07 -10.53 4.03
C ALA A 14 -1.69 -11.16 4.16
N ALA A 15 -1.27 -11.98 3.19
CA ALA A 15 0.08 -12.55 3.15
C ALA A 15 1.15 -11.45 3.06
N ASP A 16 0.94 -10.44 2.21
CA ASP A 16 1.83 -9.28 2.10
C ASP A 16 1.90 -8.50 3.43
N LEU A 17 0.76 -8.26 4.08
CA LEU A 17 0.74 -7.62 5.39
C LEU A 17 1.50 -8.42 6.44
N LEU A 18 1.32 -9.74 6.49
CA LEU A 18 1.97 -10.59 7.48
C LEU A 18 3.49 -10.62 7.29
N ALA A 19 3.95 -10.63 6.04
CA ALA A 19 5.36 -10.49 5.72
C ALA A 19 5.92 -9.13 6.18
N ASP A 20 5.22 -8.03 5.87
CA ASP A 20 5.58 -6.68 6.33
C ASP A 20 5.72 -6.63 7.86
N LEU A 21 4.74 -7.17 8.58
CA LEU A 21 4.72 -7.17 10.05
C LEU A 21 5.83 -8.02 10.65
N ALA A 22 6.12 -9.20 10.07
CA ALA A 22 7.20 -10.07 10.51
C ALA A 22 8.58 -9.40 10.31
N GLU A 23 8.71 -8.54 9.29
CA GLU A 23 9.90 -7.73 9.05
C GLU A 23 9.96 -6.45 9.91
N GLY A 24 8.99 -6.23 10.81
CA GLY A 24 8.94 -5.09 11.71
C GLY A 24 8.42 -3.79 11.08
N VAL A 25 7.79 -3.87 9.91
CA VAL A 25 7.13 -2.71 9.29
C VAL A 25 5.94 -2.29 10.14
N ALA A 26 5.92 -1.01 10.53
CA ALA A 26 4.82 -0.47 11.32
C ALA A 26 3.51 -0.49 10.53
N TRP A 27 2.45 -1.06 11.12
CA TRP A 27 1.13 -1.01 10.54
C TRP A 27 0.60 0.43 10.46
N ALA A 28 0.14 0.82 9.28
CA ALA A 28 -0.54 2.09 9.06
C ALA A 28 -2.00 1.81 8.65
N PRO A 29 -3.00 2.40 9.34
CA PRO A 29 -4.39 2.22 8.97
C PRO A 29 -4.67 2.83 7.59
N PRO A 30 -5.47 2.17 6.73
CA PRO A 30 -5.91 2.74 5.48
C PRO A 30 -6.68 4.06 5.68
N ALA A 31 -6.48 4.98 4.74
CA ALA A 31 -7.16 6.26 4.68
C ALA A 31 -8.57 6.07 4.10
N VAL A 32 -9.50 5.68 4.96
CA VAL A 32 -10.90 5.51 4.57
C VAL A 32 -11.55 6.87 4.34
N ARG A 33 -12.17 7.04 3.17
CA ARG A 33 -12.98 8.21 2.87
C ARG A 33 -14.39 8.01 3.42
N ASP A 34 -14.96 9.02 4.05
CA ASP A 34 -16.33 8.95 4.59
C ASP A 34 -17.42 8.76 3.50
N ASP A 35 -17.08 8.95 2.23
CA ASP A 35 -18.00 8.99 1.08
C ASP A 35 -17.80 7.85 0.07
N ALA A 36 -16.94 6.87 0.36
CA ALA A 36 -16.65 5.76 -0.55
C ALA A 36 -16.58 4.43 0.21
N PRO A 37 -16.99 3.32 -0.43
CA PRO A 37 -16.79 2.00 0.14
C PRO A 37 -15.29 1.74 0.36
N LEU A 38 -14.99 0.97 1.40
CA LEU A 38 -13.65 0.49 1.69
C LEU A 38 -13.14 -0.38 0.53
N PRO A 39 -12.01 -0.03 -0.10
CA PRO A 39 -11.45 -0.84 -1.18
C PRO A 39 -11.15 -2.28 -0.73
N VAL A 40 -11.20 -3.23 -1.66
CA VAL A 40 -10.96 -4.67 -1.41
C VAL A 40 -9.70 -4.89 -0.58
N ALA A 41 -8.56 -4.38 -1.03
CA ALA A 41 -7.27 -4.53 -0.35
C ALA A 41 -7.24 -3.88 1.04
N ASP A 42 -7.89 -2.74 1.22
CA ASP A 42 -7.94 -2.07 2.53
C ASP A 42 -8.80 -2.87 3.52
N GLY A 43 -9.89 -3.49 3.05
CA GLY A 43 -10.71 -4.42 3.82
C GLY A 43 -9.93 -5.67 4.22
N GLU A 44 -9.18 -6.24 3.29
CA GLU A 44 -8.34 -7.43 3.53
C GLU A 44 -7.27 -7.16 4.58
N ARG A 45 -6.54 -6.04 4.45
CA ARG A 45 -5.54 -5.61 5.44
C ARG A 45 -6.17 -5.36 6.81
N ALA A 46 -7.36 -4.75 6.86
CA ALA A 46 -8.05 -4.47 8.12
C ALA A 46 -8.45 -5.76 8.85
N LEU A 47 -8.99 -6.74 8.12
CA LEU A 47 -9.41 -8.03 8.69
C LEU A 47 -8.22 -8.90 9.09
N ALA A 48 -7.16 -8.93 8.29
CA ALA A 48 -5.92 -9.61 8.63
C ALA A 48 -5.27 -9.01 9.89
N MET A 49 -5.19 -7.67 9.99
CA MET A 49 -4.68 -7.01 11.19
C MET A 49 -5.55 -7.28 12.42
N ALA A 50 -6.87 -7.27 12.27
CA ALA A 50 -7.79 -7.62 13.35
C ALA A 50 -7.54 -9.05 13.87
N ALA A 51 -7.34 -10.00 12.96
CA ALA A 51 -7.05 -11.39 13.30
C ALA A 51 -5.69 -11.54 14.01
N VAL A 52 -4.64 -10.84 13.55
CA VAL A 52 -3.31 -10.85 14.22
C VAL A 52 -3.42 -10.33 15.65
N VAL A 53 -4.07 -9.17 15.84
CA VAL A 53 -4.18 -8.55 17.16
C VAL A 53 -5.06 -9.37 18.09
N ALA A 54 -6.16 -9.95 17.59
CA ALA A 54 -7.01 -10.84 18.37
C ALA A 54 -6.25 -12.11 18.82
N ALA A 55 -5.47 -12.73 17.93
CA ALA A 55 -4.65 -13.90 18.27
C ALA A 55 -3.60 -13.56 19.33
N GLY A 56 -2.86 -12.47 19.14
CA GLY A 56 -1.85 -11.99 20.08
C GLY A 56 -2.40 -11.71 21.48
N ARG A 57 -3.56 -11.06 21.57
CA ARG A 57 -4.25 -10.79 22.84
C ARG A 57 -4.75 -12.06 23.54
N GLN A 58 -5.12 -13.07 22.77
CA GLN A 58 -5.54 -14.37 23.29
C GLN A 58 -4.37 -15.30 23.61
N GLY A 59 -3.12 -14.84 23.41
CA GLY A 59 -1.92 -15.68 23.56
C GLY A 59 -1.89 -16.86 22.59
N ARG A 60 -2.56 -16.73 21.44
CA ARG A 60 -2.65 -17.76 20.41
C ARG A 60 -1.61 -17.49 19.32
N ASP A 61 -1.06 -18.57 18.80
CA ASP A 61 -0.24 -18.53 17.62
C ASP A 61 -1.10 -18.33 16.35
N LEU A 62 -0.50 -17.78 15.30
CA LEU A 62 -1.15 -17.60 14.00
C LEU A 62 -1.17 -18.93 13.25
N THR A 63 -2.12 -19.81 13.63
CA THR A 63 -2.24 -21.14 13.04
C THR A 63 -2.41 -21.07 11.52
N GLY A 64 -1.52 -21.76 10.79
CA GLY A 64 -1.58 -21.82 9.32
C GLY A 64 -0.92 -20.66 8.58
N VAL A 65 -0.24 -19.77 9.31
CA VAL A 65 0.52 -18.64 8.75
C VAL A 65 2.03 -18.97 8.75
N ASP A 66 2.67 -18.95 7.59
CA ASP A 66 4.11 -19.24 7.43
C ASP A 66 4.95 -17.95 7.55
N HIS A 67 4.85 -17.29 8.71
CA HIS A 67 5.62 -16.08 9.02
C HIS A 67 6.08 -16.09 10.48
N ASP A 68 7.34 -15.70 10.72
CA ASP A 68 7.94 -15.55 12.06
C ASP A 68 7.45 -14.24 12.73
N LEU A 69 6.12 -14.12 12.87
CA LEU A 69 5.45 -12.97 13.46
C LEU A 69 5.06 -13.26 14.90
N ASP A 70 5.69 -12.58 15.86
CA ASP A 70 5.26 -12.59 17.25
C ASP A 70 4.01 -11.72 17.43
N ALA A 71 2.85 -12.34 17.23
CA ALA A 71 1.55 -11.69 17.36
C ALA A 71 1.31 -11.15 18.80
N VAL A 72 1.88 -11.80 19.82
CA VAL A 72 1.76 -11.38 21.22
C VAL A 72 2.54 -10.08 21.45
N ALA A 73 3.80 -10.04 21.02
CA ALA A 73 4.62 -8.84 21.11
C ALA A 73 4.04 -7.68 20.30
N LEU A 74 3.55 -7.95 19.09
CA LEU A 74 2.89 -6.96 18.24
C LEU A 74 1.65 -6.39 18.92
N ALA A 75 0.75 -7.25 19.42
CA ALA A 75 -0.47 -6.81 20.09
C ALA A 75 -0.18 -6.00 21.36
N ALA A 76 0.85 -6.36 22.13
CA ALA A 76 1.29 -5.62 23.31
C ALA A 76 1.88 -4.24 22.97
N GLY A 77 2.41 -4.06 21.77
CA GLY A 77 2.98 -2.79 21.30
C GLY A 77 1.95 -1.77 20.78
N LEU A 78 0.69 -2.16 20.60
CA LEU A 78 -0.36 -1.28 20.09
C LEU A 78 -1.11 -0.57 21.23
N ASP A 79 -1.34 0.73 21.05
CA ASP A 79 -2.20 1.48 21.96
C ASP A 79 -3.70 1.26 21.67
N ASP A 80 -4.55 1.65 22.62
CA ASP A 80 -6.01 1.53 22.50
C ASP A 80 -6.59 2.30 21.31
N THR A 81 -5.90 3.33 20.83
CA THR A 81 -6.35 4.12 19.67
C THR A 81 -6.14 3.34 18.38
N ALA A 82 -4.98 2.70 18.22
CA ALA A 82 -4.67 1.82 17.11
C ALA A 82 -5.60 0.61 17.09
N VAL A 83 -5.83 -0.01 18.25
CA VAL A 83 -6.75 -1.16 18.39
C VAL A 83 -8.17 -0.78 18.00
N ARG A 84 -8.70 0.35 18.51
CA ARG A 84 -10.02 0.84 18.12
C ARG A 84 -10.10 1.12 16.63
N ARG A 85 -9.04 1.69 16.03
CA ARG A 85 -9.00 1.94 14.60
C ARG A 85 -9.04 0.64 13.80
N ILE A 86 -8.31 -0.41 14.21
CA ILE A 86 -8.34 -1.74 13.57
C ILE A 86 -9.75 -2.32 13.65
N HIS A 87 -10.37 -2.28 14.83
CA HIS A 87 -11.73 -2.75 15.05
C HIS A 87 -12.75 -2.01 14.15
N ASP A 88 -12.70 -0.68 14.10
CA ASP A 88 -13.64 0.12 13.31
C ASP A 88 -13.50 -0.16 11.81
N LEU A 89 -12.28 -0.34 11.32
CA LEU A 89 -12.00 -0.70 9.93
C LEU A 89 -12.47 -2.12 9.62
N GLY A 90 -12.22 -3.08 10.50
CA GLY A 90 -12.72 -4.44 10.37
C GLY A 90 -14.24 -4.49 10.32
N ARG A 91 -14.93 -3.71 11.18
CA ARG A 91 -16.39 -3.55 11.14
C ARG A 91 -16.87 -2.94 9.83
N HIS A 92 -16.16 -1.93 9.32
CA HIS A 92 -16.48 -1.31 8.04
C HIS A 92 -16.38 -2.33 6.89
N ALA A 93 -15.31 -3.14 6.89
CA ALA A 93 -15.08 -4.16 5.88
C ALA A 93 -16.20 -5.21 5.76
N ILE A 94 -16.90 -5.50 6.87
CA ILE A 94 -17.97 -6.51 6.94
C ILE A 94 -19.39 -5.91 7.06
N ALA A 95 -19.54 -4.59 6.96
CA ALA A 95 -20.81 -3.91 7.23
C ALA A 95 -21.86 -4.15 6.14
N GLY A 96 -21.42 -4.26 4.89
CA GLY A 96 -22.30 -4.43 3.74
C GLY A 96 -21.65 -3.98 2.42
N PRO A 97 -22.31 -4.20 1.28
CA PRO A 97 -21.76 -3.90 -0.03
C PRO A 97 -21.73 -2.40 -0.36
N ALA A 98 -22.45 -1.56 0.41
CA ALA A 98 -22.39 -0.10 0.24
C ALA A 98 -21.18 0.51 0.97
N GLU A 99 -20.69 -0.19 1.99
CA GLU A 99 -19.60 0.23 2.86
C GLU A 99 -18.27 -0.43 2.45
N SER A 100 -18.27 -1.55 1.74
CA SER A 100 -17.07 -2.33 1.48
C SER A 100 -17.11 -3.02 0.11
N ASP A 101 -16.13 -2.69 -0.74
CA ASP A 101 -15.91 -3.40 -2.00
C ASP A 101 -15.52 -4.86 -1.74
N LEU A 102 -14.79 -5.14 -0.64
CA LEU A 102 -14.49 -6.51 -0.22
C LEU A 102 -15.77 -7.29 0.06
N PHE A 103 -16.72 -6.70 0.78
CA PHE A 103 -18.00 -7.33 1.04
C PHE A 103 -18.76 -7.57 -0.27
N ALA A 104 -18.78 -6.58 -1.17
CA ALA A 104 -19.45 -6.72 -2.46
C ALA A 104 -18.89 -7.93 -3.24
N VAL A 105 -17.56 -8.08 -3.27
CA VAL A 105 -16.87 -9.23 -3.88
C VAL A 105 -17.29 -10.56 -3.24
N TRP A 106 -17.30 -10.67 -1.90
CA TRP A 106 -17.75 -11.88 -1.22
C TRP A 106 -19.25 -12.15 -1.38
N SER A 107 -20.07 -11.11 -1.54
CA SER A 107 -21.53 -11.26 -1.73
C SER A 107 -21.91 -11.91 -3.06
N GLU A 108 -20.97 -11.92 -4.01
CA GLU A 108 -21.10 -12.63 -5.29
C GLU A 108 -20.59 -14.08 -5.22
N SER A 109 -20.14 -14.54 -4.04
CA SER A 109 -19.64 -15.91 -3.81
C SER A 109 -20.58 -16.75 -2.95
N ASP A 110 -20.48 -18.08 -3.09
CA ASP A 110 -21.25 -19.05 -2.28
C ASP A 110 -20.70 -19.20 -0.84
N ASP A 111 -19.54 -18.61 -0.55
CA ASP A 111 -18.80 -18.75 0.72
C ASP A 111 -18.92 -17.51 1.63
N LEU A 112 -19.82 -16.57 1.30
CA LEU A 112 -20.04 -15.32 2.04
C LEU A 112 -20.26 -15.55 3.54
N ASP A 113 -21.09 -16.54 3.90
CA ASP A 113 -21.43 -16.82 5.30
C ASP A 113 -20.24 -17.34 6.09
N GLU A 114 -19.41 -18.17 5.47
CA GLU A 114 -18.18 -18.70 6.08
C GLU A 114 -17.15 -17.59 6.30
N TRP A 115 -16.94 -16.75 5.27
CA TRP A 115 -16.05 -15.60 5.35
C TRP A 115 -16.51 -14.59 6.41
N LEU A 116 -17.82 -14.30 6.48
CA LEU A 116 -18.38 -13.41 7.50
C LEU A 116 -18.21 -13.97 8.91
N ALA A 117 -18.38 -15.28 9.11
CA ALA A 117 -18.18 -15.91 10.41
C ALA A 117 -16.72 -15.78 10.88
N ALA A 118 -15.76 -16.09 10.01
CA ALA A 118 -14.33 -15.95 10.31
C ALA A 118 -13.94 -14.48 10.58
N SER A 119 -14.41 -13.57 9.74
CA SER A 119 -14.11 -12.13 9.83
C SER A 119 -14.72 -11.49 11.09
N ARG A 120 -15.96 -11.84 11.46
CA ARG A 120 -16.58 -11.37 12.71
C ARG A 120 -15.83 -11.88 13.93
N SER A 121 -15.44 -13.16 13.94
CA SER A 121 -14.66 -13.71 15.04
C SER A 121 -13.35 -12.95 15.26
N ALA A 122 -12.67 -12.55 14.18
CA ALA A 122 -11.45 -11.76 14.26
C ALA A 122 -11.71 -10.34 14.82
N VAL A 123 -12.76 -9.66 14.36
CA VAL A 123 -13.11 -8.29 14.77
C VAL A 123 -13.63 -8.26 16.21
N ASP A 124 -14.53 -9.16 16.57
CA ASP A 124 -15.13 -9.22 17.91
C ASP A 124 -14.11 -9.62 18.98
N GLY A 125 -13.09 -10.41 18.61
CA GLY A 125 -11.96 -10.78 19.48
C GLY A 125 -11.11 -9.59 19.96
N LEU A 126 -11.33 -8.39 19.43
CA LEU A 126 -10.67 -7.15 19.86
C LEU A 126 -11.38 -6.46 21.04
N VAL A 127 -12.61 -6.87 21.38
CA VAL A 127 -13.52 -6.10 22.26
C VAL A 127 -13.38 -6.42 23.76
N ASP A 128 -12.61 -7.44 24.16
CA ASP A 128 -12.66 -7.93 25.55
C ASP A 128 -12.05 -7.03 26.65
N GLU A 129 -11.51 -5.84 26.35
CA GLU A 129 -11.13 -4.85 27.38
C GLU A 129 -11.52 -3.38 27.08
N VAL A 130 -12.38 -3.10 26.10
CA VAL A 130 -12.91 -1.73 25.90
C VAL A 130 -14.08 -1.40 26.84
N ALA A 131 -14.63 -2.41 27.53
CA ALA A 131 -15.82 -2.28 28.37
C ALA A 131 -15.59 -1.68 29.79
N ALA A 132 -14.35 -1.40 30.21
CA ALA A 132 -14.07 -0.97 31.60
C ALA A 132 -13.66 0.51 31.79
N ALA A 133 -13.51 1.30 30.73
CA ALA A 133 -13.21 2.73 30.86
C ALA A 133 -14.44 3.57 30.48
N PRO A 134 -15.04 4.35 31.40
CA PRO A 134 -16.10 5.27 31.01
C PRO A 134 -15.53 6.26 29.99
N ALA A 135 -16.22 6.38 28.86
CA ALA A 135 -15.85 7.32 27.81
C ALA A 135 -15.70 8.71 28.39
N ALA A 136 -14.45 9.19 28.48
CA ALA A 136 -14.21 10.61 28.67
C ALA A 136 -14.91 11.35 27.52
N PRO A 137 -15.60 12.47 27.78
CA PRO A 137 -16.26 13.21 26.73
C PRO A 137 -15.21 13.55 25.68
N VAL A 138 -15.37 12.99 24.49
CA VAL A 138 -14.61 13.36 23.30
C VAL A 138 -14.80 14.86 23.17
N ALA A 139 -13.79 15.64 23.57
CA ALA A 139 -13.71 17.01 23.16
C ALA A 139 -13.76 16.93 21.65
N ARG A 140 -14.91 17.32 21.08
CA ARG A 140 -15.07 17.51 19.64
C ARG A 140 -13.98 18.49 19.25
N THR A 141 -12.83 17.98 18.86
CA THR A 141 -11.81 18.76 18.18
C THR A 141 -12.56 19.39 17.04
N ARG A 142 -12.69 20.72 17.10
CA ARG A 142 -13.27 21.49 16.00
C ARG A 142 -12.65 20.92 14.73
N PRO A 143 -13.44 20.52 13.72
CA PRO A 143 -12.89 20.01 12.49
C PRO A 143 -11.81 20.98 12.04
N ARG A 144 -10.57 20.49 11.88
CA ARG A 144 -9.54 21.29 11.24
C ARG A 144 -10.19 21.81 9.95
N PRO A 145 -10.13 23.12 9.67
CA PRO A 145 -10.78 23.66 8.49
C PRO A 145 -10.33 22.82 7.30
N ARG A 146 -11.29 22.23 6.57
CA ARG A 146 -11.02 21.39 5.40
C ARG A 146 -10.08 22.18 4.49
N ARG A 147 -8.79 21.82 4.48
CA ARG A 147 -7.89 22.32 3.45
C ARG A 147 -8.48 21.85 2.13
N LYS A 148 -8.67 22.78 1.19
CA LYS A 148 -9.07 22.43 -0.16
C LYS A 148 -8.01 21.47 -0.70
N ARG A 149 -8.39 20.22 -0.99
CA ARG A 149 -7.49 19.25 -1.63
C ARG A 149 -6.96 19.85 -2.93
N LEU A 150 -5.67 19.70 -3.15
CA LEU A 150 -5.03 20.00 -4.43
C LEU A 150 -5.49 18.98 -5.48
N PRO A 151 -5.45 19.34 -6.78
CA PRO A 151 -5.74 18.38 -7.83
C PRO A 151 -4.78 17.17 -7.77
N PRO A 152 -5.21 15.98 -8.24
CA PRO A 152 -4.32 14.84 -8.40
C PRO A 152 -3.11 15.20 -9.27
N PRO A 153 -1.93 14.59 -9.03
CA PRO A 153 -0.77 14.82 -9.86
C PRO A 153 -0.94 14.17 -11.24
N GLU A 154 -0.36 14.81 -12.25
CA GLU A 154 -0.40 14.37 -13.63
C GLU A 154 0.99 13.98 -14.13
N PRO A 155 1.10 13.08 -15.13
CA PRO A 155 2.37 12.78 -15.78
C PRO A 155 3.12 14.04 -16.22
N GLY A 156 4.41 14.09 -15.89
CA GLY A 156 5.29 15.23 -16.10
C GLY A 156 5.37 16.22 -14.93
N ASP A 157 4.48 16.13 -13.93
CA ASP A 157 4.61 16.93 -12.70
C ASP A 157 5.88 16.57 -11.95
N VAL A 158 6.61 17.59 -11.50
CA VAL A 158 7.80 17.46 -10.65
C VAL A 158 7.39 17.68 -9.21
N LEU A 159 7.62 16.67 -8.38
CA LEU A 159 7.29 16.64 -6.96
C LEU A 159 8.54 16.91 -6.12
N ALA A 160 8.36 17.61 -5.00
CA ALA A 160 9.39 17.75 -3.98
C ALA A 160 8.99 16.93 -2.74
N LEU A 161 9.70 15.83 -2.50
CA LEU A 161 9.46 14.94 -1.37
C LEU A 161 10.26 15.43 -0.15
N PRO A 162 9.64 15.76 0.99
CA PRO A 162 10.36 16.24 2.17
C PRO A 162 11.22 15.17 2.85
N LEU A 163 12.47 15.50 3.15
CA LEU A 163 13.37 14.63 3.92
C LEU A 163 13.34 14.91 5.43
N GLY A 164 12.60 15.92 5.87
CA GLY A 164 12.40 16.28 7.29
C GLY A 164 13.56 17.06 7.94
N ASP A 165 14.63 17.37 7.20
CA ASP A 165 15.78 18.15 7.66
C ASP A 165 15.92 19.51 6.94
N GLY A 166 14.83 19.98 6.31
CA GLY A 166 14.80 21.20 5.50
C GLY A 166 15.21 20.99 4.03
N ARG A 167 15.65 19.78 3.66
CA ARG A 167 15.89 19.39 2.27
C ARG A 167 14.70 18.61 1.72
N VAL A 168 14.64 18.55 0.40
CA VAL A 168 13.71 17.73 -0.37
C VAL A 168 14.48 16.91 -1.39
N GLN A 169 13.97 15.72 -1.69
CA GLN A 169 14.39 14.98 -2.87
C GLN A 169 13.39 15.23 -3.99
N LEU A 170 13.90 15.54 -5.19
CA LEU A 170 13.03 15.76 -6.34
C LEU A 170 12.69 14.44 -7.04
N GLY A 171 11.47 14.39 -7.57
CA GLY A 171 11.00 13.30 -8.40
C GLY A 171 9.98 13.76 -9.43
N GLN A 172 9.57 12.87 -10.30
CA GLN A 172 8.63 13.15 -11.37
C GLN A 172 7.53 12.09 -11.39
N VAL A 173 6.30 12.52 -11.63
CA VAL A 173 5.21 11.61 -11.97
C VAL A 173 5.41 11.18 -13.42
N VAL A 174 5.60 9.88 -13.62
CA VAL A 174 5.89 9.31 -14.94
C VAL A 174 4.65 8.78 -15.62
N ALA A 175 3.76 8.17 -14.83
CA ALA A 175 2.48 7.68 -15.29
C ALA A 175 1.47 7.79 -14.16
N ARG A 176 0.21 7.53 -14.50
CA ARG A 176 -0.87 7.44 -13.54
C ARG A 176 -1.75 6.26 -13.91
N VAL A 177 -1.95 5.37 -12.95
CA VAL A 177 -2.81 4.20 -13.08
C VAL A 177 -4.03 4.43 -12.22
N ARG A 178 -5.20 4.59 -12.84
CA ARG A 178 -6.43 4.99 -12.14
C ARG A 178 -6.20 6.29 -11.34
N THR A 179 -6.06 6.19 -10.02
CA THR A 179 -5.82 7.30 -9.09
C THR A 179 -4.39 7.36 -8.56
N SER A 180 -3.58 6.31 -8.77
CA SER A 180 -2.23 6.20 -8.22
C SER A 180 -1.20 6.75 -9.20
N PRO A 181 -0.39 7.75 -8.83
CA PRO A 181 0.80 8.11 -9.58
C PRO A 181 1.88 7.03 -9.47
N TYR A 182 2.59 6.83 -10.58
CA TYR A 182 3.90 6.18 -10.59
C TYR A 182 4.97 7.25 -10.54
N VAL A 183 5.68 7.32 -9.43
CA VAL A 183 6.66 8.38 -9.13
C VAL A 183 8.06 7.81 -9.29
N VAL A 184 8.93 8.54 -9.98
CA VAL A 184 10.37 8.27 -10.05
C VAL A 184 11.12 9.38 -9.32
N LEU A 185 11.82 9.03 -8.24
CA LEU A 185 12.75 9.93 -7.56
C LEU A 185 14.11 9.89 -8.26
N VAL A 186 14.78 11.04 -8.30
CA VAL A 186 16.11 11.18 -8.89
C VAL A 186 17.15 11.55 -7.82
N ASP A 187 18.42 11.36 -8.15
CA ASP A 187 19.58 11.78 -7.35
C ASP A 187 19.74 13.31 -7.43
N LEU A 188 18.78 14.01 -6.83
CA LEU A 188 18.74 15.45 -6.76
C LEU A 188 18.08 15.89 -5.46
N VAL A 189 18.91 16.03 -4.43
CA VAL A 189 18.52 16.57 -3.12
C VAL A 189 18.88 18.04 -3.05
N VAL A 190 17.91 18.90 -2.73
CA VAL A 190 18.06 20.35 -2.69
C VAL A 190 17.40 20.95 -1.45
N PRO A 191 17.77 22.16 -1.00
CA PRO A 191 16.99 22.88 -0.01
C PRO A 191 15.54 23.06 -0.47
N ALA A 192 14.57 22.90 0.43
CA ALA A 192 13.15 22.99 0.07
C ALA A 192 12.78 24.32 -0.61
N ALA A 193 13.42 25.42 -0.20
CA ALA A 193 13.22 26.75 -0.78
C ALA A 193 13.69 26.87 -2.25
N GLU A 194 14.56 25.98 -2.71
CA GLU A 194 15.16 26.01 -4.05
C GLU A 194 14.57 24.96 -5.00
N ALA A 195 13.60 24.17 -4.53
CA ALA A 195 13.03 23.04 -5.26
C ALA A 195 12.50 23.43 -6.64
N ALA A 196 11.75 24.53 -6.73
CA ALA A 196 11.17 25.00 -8.00
C ALA A 196 12.24 25.39 -9.03
N THR A 197 13.33 26.02 -8.60
CA THR A 197 14.45 26.41 -9.48
C THR A 197 15.16 25.19 -10.09
N HIS A 198 15.08 24.04 -9.41
CA HIS A 198 15.74 22.81 -9.82
C HIS A 198 14.84 21.85 -10.60
N ALA A 199 13.54 22.14 -10.73
CA ALA A 199 12.58 21.24 -11.37
C ALA A 199 12.96 20.86 -12.81
N ALA A 200 13.51 21.79 -13.59
CA ALA A 200 13.94 21.55 -14.96
C ALA A 200 15.14 20.57 -15.09
N ARG A 201 15.87 20.30 -14.00
CA ARG A 201 17.02 19.38 -14.00
C ARG A 201 16.61 17.92 -13.80
N VAL A 202 15.38 17.66 -13.36
CA VAL A 202 14.89 16.32 -13.01
C VAL A 202 15.03 15.30 -14.15
N PRO A 203 14.65 15.60 -15.42
CA PRO A 203 14.78 14.62 -16.49
C PRO A 203 16.22 14.17 -16.81
N ALA A 204 17.20 15.04 -16.50
CA ALA A 204 18.62 14.78 -16.74
C ALA A 204 19.34 14.14 -15.53
N ALA A 205 18.71 14.13 -14.36
CA ALA A 205 19.28 13.54 -13.15
C ALA A 205 19.20 12.01 -13.19
N ALA A 206 20.07 11.34 -12.44
CA ALA A 206 20.07 9.88 -12.35
C ALA A 206 18.83 9.41 -11.57
N PRO A 207 18.02 8.49 -12.09
CA PRO A 207 16.88 7.94 -11.35
C PRO A 207 17.39 6.99 -10.24
N VAL A 208 16.76 7.01 -9.07
CA VAL A 208 17.20 6.21 -7.90
C VAL A 208 16.10 5.33 -7.33
N LEU A 209 14.87 5.82 -7.24
CA LEU A 209 13.73 5.05 -6.74
C LEU A 209 12.54 5.23 -7.67
N ALA A 210 11.72 4.19 -7.81
CA ALA A 210 10.44 4.29 -8.48
C ALA A 210 9.37 3.42 -7.81
N ALA A 211 8.15 3.92 -7.73
CA ALA A 211 7.04 3.22 -7.09
C ALA A 211 5.68 3.74 -7.58
N GLU A 212 4.71 2.82 -7.67
CA GLU A 212 3.29 3.18 -7.67
C GLU A 212 2.90 3.53 -6.22
N VAL A 213 2.40 4.73 -6.00
CA VAL A 213 1.98 5.22 -4.66
C VAL A 213 0.63 5.90 -4.74
N SER A 214 -0.06 6.04 -3.61
CA SER A 214 -1.29 6.84 -3.56
C SER A 214 -0.98 8.35 -3.68
N ALA A 215 -1.92 9.12 -4.25
CA ALA A 215 -1.75 10.56 -4.49
C ALA A 215 -1.87 11.43 -3.22
N ILE A 216 -2.16 10.84 -2.05
CA ILE A 216 -2.59 11.57 -0.84
C ILE A 216 -1.60 12.65 -0.40
N ARG A 217 -0.29 12.39 -0.49
CA ARG A 217 0.74 13.38 -0.13
C ARG A 217 0.76 14.59 -1.05
N VAL A 218 0.42 14.40 -2.33
CA VAL A 218 0.33 15.52 -3.29
C VAL A 218 -0.98 16.29 -3.06
N GLU A 219 -2.09 15.58 -2.89
CA GLU A 219 -3.41 16.20 -2.66
C GLU A 219 -3.48 17.02 -1.37
N ASP A 220 -2.78 16.58 -0.32
CA ASP A 220 -2.71 17.27 0.97
C ASP A 220 -1.65 18.39 0.98
N GLY A 221 -0.83 18.46 -0.08
CA GLY A 221 0.23 19.46 -0.27
C GLY A 221 1.53 19.18 0.48
N ASP A 222 1.69 17.97 1.02
CA ASP A 222 2.92 17.52 1.67
C ASP A 222 4.06 17.30 0.66
N TRP A 223 3.72 16.84 -0.55
CA TRP A 223 4.62 16.76 -1.70
C TRP A 223 4.21 17.82 -2.73
N PRO A 224 4.68 19.07 -2.59
CA PRO A 224 4.28 20.13 -3.50
C PRO A 224 4.76 19.82 -4.93
N VAL A 225 3.89 20.12 -5.90
CA VAL A 225 4.27 20.19 -7.32
C VAL A 225 5.08 21.47 -7.51
N VAL A 226 6.38 21.33 -7.80
CA VAL A 226 7.33 22.45 -7.90
C VAL A 226 7.66 22.83 -9.34
N GLY A 227 7.14 22.09 -10.31
CA GLY A 227 7.25 22.38 -11.73
C GLY A 227 6.69 21.27 -12.59
N ARG A 228 6.89 21.40 -13.91
CA ARG A 228 6.63 20.33 -14.88
C ARG A 228 7.85 20.16 -15.77
N ALA A 229 8.09 18.93 -16.18
CA ALA A 229 9.12 18.58 -17.15
C ALA A 229 8.61 17.47 -18.09
N MET A 230 9.25 17.34 -19.25
CA MET A 230 8.97 16.20 -20.13
C MET A 230 9.37 14.90 -19.45
N VAL A 231 8.62 13.83 -19.75
CA VAL A 231 8.92 12.48 -19.29
C VAL A 231 8.84 11.52 -20.45
N ASP A 232 9.74 10.54 -20.45
CA ASP A 232 9.72 9.37 -21.33
C ASP A 232 9.27 8.16 -20.48
N PRO A 233 7.98 7.77 -20.51
CA PRO A 233 7.46 6.70 -19.67
C PRO A 233 8.13 5.35 -19.94
N ASP A 234 8.49 5.05 -21.19
CA ASP A 234 9.07 3.77 -21.58
C ASP A 234 10.42 3.50 -20.90
N ARG A 235 11.08 4.53 -20.38
CA ARG A 235 12.32 4.41 -19.61
C ARG A 235 12.11 3.81 -18.21
N PHE A 236 10.91 3.89 -17.66
CA PHE A 236 10.67 3.61 -16.24
C PHE A 236 9.51 2.67 -15.96
N LEU A 237 8.59 2.47 -16.89
CA LEU A 237 7.37 1.69 -16.64
C LEU A 237 7.69 0.22 -16.35
N PRO A 238 7.22 -0.34 -15.22
CA PRO A 238 7.54 -1.70 -14.82
C PRO A 238 6.73 -2.75 -15.60
N ALA A 239 7.29 -3.95 -15.69
CA ALA A 239 6.57 -5.19 -15.94
C ALA A 239 6.47 -5.99 -14.64
N SER A 240 5.31 -6.57 -14.39
CA SER A 240 5.05 -7.42 -13.22
C SER A 240 4.40 -8.73 -13.65
N LYS A 241 4.53 -9.77 -12.82
CA LYS A 241 3.70 -10.97 -12.93
C LYS A 241 2.46 -10.85 -12.04
N VAL A 242 1.35 -11.38 -12.52
CA VAL A 242 0.08 -11.47 -11.77
C VAL A 242 -0.44 -12.89 -11.87
N SER A 243 -0.93 -13.40 -10.74
CA SER A 243 -1.57 -14.70 -10.64
C SER A 243 -2.97 -14.64 -11.22
N VAL A 244 -3.32 -15.61 -12.05
CA VAL A 244 -4.67 -15.78 -12.62
C VAL A 244 -5.10 -17.24 -12.51
N PRO A 245 -6.42 -17.53 -12.50
CA PRO A 245 -6.90 -18.89 -12.64
C PRO A 245 -6.43 -19.51 -13.97
N GLY A 246 -5.84 -20.69 -13.88
CA GLY A 246 -5.37 -21.47 -15.02
C GLY A 246 -6.49 -22.21 -15.73
N PRO A 247 -6.26 -22.68 -16.96
CA PRO A 247 -7.26 -23.40 -17.75
C PRO A 247 -7.75 -24.71 -17.10
N ASP A 248 -6.94 -25.30 -16.23
CA ASP A 248 -7.19 -26.51 -15.46
C ASP A 248 -7.71 -26.23 -14.04
N GLY A 249 -8.00 -24.96 -13.72
CA GLY A 249 -8.35 -24.52 -12.37
C GLY A 249 -7.14 -24.34 -11.45
N GLY A 250 -5.92 -24.57 -11.93
CA GLY A 250 -4.68 -24.33 -11.19
C GLY A 250 -4.26 -22.86 -11.18
N ARG A 251 -3.08 -22.55 -10.60
CA ARG A 251 -2.50 -21.21 -10.65
C ARG A 251 -1.73 -21.02 -11.95
N ALA A 252 -2.09 -20.02 -12.73
CA ALA A 252 -1.32 -19.59 -13.90
C ALA A 252 -0.80 -18.15 -13.69
N TRP A 253 0.20 -17.77 -14.48
CA TRP A 253 0.85 -16.47 -14.38
C TRP A 253 0.75 -15.72 -15.70
N ILE A 254 0.41 -14.45 -15.63
CA ILE A 254 0.52 -13.53 -16.75
C ILE A 254 1.56 -12.46 -16.42
N VAL A 255 2.23 -11.96 -17.45
CA VAL A 255 3.00 -10.73 -17.39
C VAL A 255 2.09 -9.60 -17.80
N GLU A 256 2.12 -8.50 -17.05
CA GLU A 256 1.42 -7.26 -17.39
C GLU A 256 2.32 -6.03 -17.27
N ASP A 257 2.02 -5.00 -18.05
CA ASP A 257 2.56 -3.67 -17.83
C ASP A 257 1.87 -3.00 -16.63
N LEU A 258 2.41 -1.84 -16.21
CA LEU A 258 1.88 -1.08 -15.07
C LEU A 258 0.37 -0.79 -15.17
N ALA A 259 -0.12 -0.44 -16.36
CA ALA A 259 -1.53 -0.10 -16.58
C ALA A 259 -2.43 -1.35 -16.67
N GLY A 260 -1.84 -2.54 -16.85
CA GLY A 260 -2.55 -3.77 -17.14
C GLY A 260 -3.15 -3.80 -18.55
N GLU A 261 -2.68 -2.95 -19.47
CA GLU A 261 -3.16 -2.82 -20.85
C GLU A 261 -2.51 -3.84 -21.77
N ARG A 262 -1.23 -4.13 -21.55
CA ARG A 262 -0.48 -5.19 -22.25
C ARG A 262 -0.37 -6.40 -21.36
N ARG A 263 -0.80 -7.55 -21.87
CA ARG A 263 -0.79 -8.83 -21.14
C ARG A 263 -0.33 -9.96 -22.04
N ARG A 264 0.43 -10.89 -21.47
CA ARG A 264 0.77 -12.18 -22.10
C ARG A 264 0.94 -13.26 -21.04
N TRP A 265 0.83 -14.52 -21.42
CA TRP A 265 1.20 -15.61 -20.53
C TRP A 265 2.69 -15.50 -20.13
N ALA A 266 2.96 -15.76 -18.86
CA ALA A 266 4.32 -15.82 -18.35
C ALA A 266 4.99 -17.12 -18.80
N THR A 267 6.25 -17.00 -19.23
CA THR A 267 7.15 -18.14 -19.39
C THR A 267 7.68 -18.57 -18.02
N PRO A 268 8.28 -19.77 -17.88
CA PRO A 268 8.95 -20.15 -16.64
C PRO A 268 10.01 -19.14 -16.16
N ASP A 269 10.76 -18.52 -17.10
CA ASP A 269 11.75 -17.48 -16.79
C ASP A 269 11.08 -16.21 -16.23
N ASP A 270 9.94 -15.80 -16.80
CA ASP A 270 9.17 -14.65 -16.27
C ASP A 270 8.69 -14.92 -14.83
N VAL A 271 8.23 -16.14 -14.55
CA VAL A 271 7.73 -16.52 -13.21
C VAL A 271 8.86 -16.46 -12.18
N GLU A 272 10.08 -16.81 -12.54
CA GLU A 272 11.23 -16.73 -11.63
C GLU A 272 11.70 -15.28 -11.44
N ARG A 273 11.73 -14.48 -12.51
CA ARG A 273 12.46 -13.20 -12.54
C ARG A 273 11.60 -11.97 -12.30
N LEU A 274 10.33 -11.99 -12.71
CA LEU A 274 9.46 -10.82 -12.56
C LEU A 274 8.90 -10.75 -11.15
N PRO A 275 8.86 -9.55 -10.55
CA PRO A 275 8.20 -9.33 -9.27
C PRO A 275 6.69 -9.45 -9.44
N LEU A 276 6.01 -9.74 -8.33
CA LEU A 276 4.57 -9.49 -8.24
C LEU A 276 4.30 -7.99 -8.43
N ARG A 277 3.09 -7.69 -8.92
CA ARG A 277 2.64 -6.31 -8.94
C ARG A 277 2.51 -5.80 -7.50
N THR A 278 3.18 -4.69 -7.19
CA THR A 278 3.18 -4.10 -5.85
C THR A 278 2.97 -2.60 -5.94
N SER A 279 2.15 -2.07 -5.03
CA SER A 279 2.04 -0.64 -4.76
C SER A 279 2.56 -0.35 -3.35
N TYR A 280 2.99 0.88 -3.11
CA TYR A 280 3.60 1.28 -1.85
C TYR A 280 2.85 2.45 -1.21
N SER A 281 2.92 2.52 0.12
CA SER A 281 2.48 3.73 0.81
C SER A 281 3.44 4.89 0.48
N PRO A 282 2.96 6.14 0.39
CA PRO A 282 3.84 7.30 0.24
C PRO A 282 4.87 7.41 1.36
N ALA A 283 4.52 6.97 2.58
CA ALA A 283 5.45 6.93 3.71
C ALA A 283 6.62 5.96 3.49
N ALA A 284 6.39 4.83 2.82
CA ALA A 284 7.46 3.90 2.48
C ALA A 284 8.44 4.54 1.47
N LEU A 285 7.93 5.25 0.46
CA LEU A 285 8.77 5.99 -0.48
C LEU A 285 9.54 7.14 0.22
N GLU A 286 8.91 7.84 1.16
CA GLU A 286 9.59 8.83 2.02
C GLU A 286 10.72 8.22 2.85
N HIS A 287 10.48 7.05 3.44
CA HIS A 287 11.47 6.36 4.24
C HIS A 287 12.66 5.92 3.37
N ALA A 288 12.40 5.30 2.22
CA ALA A 288 13.45 4.91 1.28
C ALA A 288 14.30 6.12 0.83
N ALA A 289 13.66 7.25 0.51
CA ALA A 289 14.33 8.50 0.16
C ALA A 289 15.21 9.04 1.30
N ARG A 290 14.69 9.05 2.53
CA ARG A 290 15.44 9.46 3.73
C ARG A 290 16.64 8.55 3.98
N ALA A 291 16.49 7.24 3.81
CA ALA A 291 17.57 6.28 3.96
C ALA A 291 18.69 6.50 2.92
N LEU A 292 18.34 6.76 1.65
CA LEU A 292 19.32 7.16 0.63
C LEU A 292 20.07 8.45 0.99
N ALA A 293 19.40 9.38 1.65
CA ALA A 293 20.00 10.64 2.11
C ALA A 293 20.78 10.52 3.43
N GLY A 294 20.89 9.32 4.02
CA GLY A 294 21.58 9.07 5.29
C GLY A 294 20.81 9.52 6.54
N LEU A 295 19.48 9.68 6.44
CA LEU A 295 18.60 10.17 7.51
C LEU A 295 17.70 9.07 8.12
N GLY A 296 18.05 7.81 7.89
CA GLY A 296 17.33 6.62 8.34
C GLY A 296 18.05 5.34 7.93
N GLU A 297 17.54 4.21 8.40
CA GLU A 297 18.04 2.89 8.03
C GLU A 297 17.47 2.45 6.67
N TRP A 298 18.30 1.77 5.88
CA TRP A 298 17.85 1.16 4.64
C TRP A 298 17.27 -0.23 4.94
N LEU A 299 15.98 -0.41 4.72
CA LEU A 299 15.28 -1.68 4.91
C LEU A 299 15.31 -2.52 3.64
N ASN A 300 15.36 -3.84 3.77
CA ASN A 300 15.41 -4.77 2.63
C ASN A 300 14.21 -4.59 1.68
N GLY A 301 13.01 -4.31 2.21
CA GLY A 301 11.82 -4.02 1.41
C GLY A 301 11.99 -2.85 0.42
N PHE A 302 12.89 -1.90 0.69
CA PHE A 302 13.16 -0.77 -0.21
C PHE A 302 13.97 -1.17 -1.44
N GLU A 303 14.63 -2.33 -1.43
CA GLU A 303 15.39 -2.83 -2.59
C GLU A 303 14.53 -2.95 -3.84
N ARG A 304 13.25 -3.30 -3.69
CA ARG A 304 12.31 -3.42 -4.81
C ARG A 304 11.96 -2.07 -5.46
N MET A 305 12.19 -0.95 -4.78
CA MET A 305 11.97 0.39 -5.32
C MET A 305 13.17 0.90 -6.12
N ARG A 306 14.35 0.29 -6.00
CA ARG A 306 15.54 0.73 -6.73
C ARG A 306 15.32 0.57 -8.23
N VAL A 307 15.52 1.66 -8.97
CA VAL A 307 15.23 1.71 -10.41
C VAL A 307 16.02 0.65 -11.18
N GLU A 308 17.25 0.36 -10.76
CA GLU A 308 18.09 -0.69 -11.34
C GLU A 308 17.58 -2.12 -11.13
N ARG A 309 16.65 -2.33 -10.19
CA ARG A 309 16.06 -3.65 -9.87
C ARG A 309 14.67 -3.85 -10.48
N ILE A 310 14.09 -2.83 -11.11
CA ILE A 310 12.75 -2.88 -11.68
C ILE A 310 12.80 -3.42 -13.11
N PRO A 311 12.20 -4.60 -13.39
CA PRO A 311 12.06 -5.07 -14.76
C PRO A 311 11.13 -4.16 -15.56
N LEU A 312 11.52 -3.79 -16.78
CA LEU A 312 10.80 -2.80 -17.56
C LEU A 312 9.81 -3.44 -18.54
N ALA A 313 8.66 -2.77 -18.74
CA ALA A 313 7.63 -3.17 -19.68
C ALA A 313 8.16 -3.27 -21.12
N ARG A 314 9.05 -2.37 -21.53
CA ARG A 314 9.66 -2.40 -22.86
C ARG A 314 10.48 -3.67 -23.14
N ASP A 315 11.05 -4.28 -22.10
CA ASP A 315 11.87 -5.49 -22.22
C ASP A 315 10.98 -6.74 -22.18
N ALA A 316 9.93 -6.71 -21.37
CA ALA A 316 8.97 -7.81 -21.26
C ALA A 316 8.01 -7.91 -22.47
N PHE A 317 7.82 -6.81 -23.18
CA PHE A 317 6.95 -6.72 -24.34
C PHE A 317 7.65 -5.95 -25.49
N PRO A 318 8.54 -6.62 -26.25
CA PRO A 318 9.12 -6.03 -27.44
C PRO A 318 8.02 -5.69 -28.46
N GLY A 319 8.18 -4.56 -29.16
CA GLY A 319 7.24 -4.07 -30.17
C GLY A 319 7.20 -4.90 -31.45
#